data_AF-A0A524E5X4-F1
#
_entry.id   AF-A0A524E5X4-F1
#
_cell.length_a   1.000
_cell.length_b   1.000
_cell.length_c   1.000
_cell.angle_alpha   90.00
_cell.angle_beta   90.00
_cell.angle_gamma   90.00
#
_symmetry.space_group_name_H-M   'P 1'
#
loop_
_entity.id
_entity.type
_entity.pdbx_description
1 polymer ?
#
loop_
_entity_poly.entity_id
_entity_poly.type
_entity_poly.pdbx_seq_one_letter_code
_entity_poly.pdbx_strand_id
1 'polypeptide(L)'
;MYSAQTLGKQMVLQPVENTREMTVFTPPGIVIETARYPTVLAGVLGSTNPSKHISIFNHPEAWQGLDREALLTMRRSLYRFVLPLDARTGRPERASRTLQKIALSVNPLALGVEGPTLPPRRLQSQAGLLPTSPRVQVKSIDLLTEPEISTVAERITQMDIPAAEGIWRLFDYDYTLDQVARIMAVGLLGKHGSRRFVPLHGAYKAVIDSFVSRAILELSETEQATDTSVQMAGHLDSLVTMVSRPGPPRVDYLQLDETANPRAATYSLESPEHAPTDAKTALYADHARFVIYKNMLCNKQSSHITVFHHVRDSKDAILGPWTVRAAIENALDSKLLKINSDNELVDVLNTILGNNVARWVSNIPVLKRIPDHRDENLVYPLVK
;
A
#
# COMPACT_ATOMS: atom_id res chain seq x y z
N MET A 1 37.36 -2.56 -3.64
CA MET A 1 37.01 -3.71 -4.50
C MET A 1 36.40 -4.80 -3.62
N TYR A 2 35.08 -4.83 -3.50
CA TYR A 2 34.37 -5.93 -2.85
C TYR A 2 33.39 -6.53 -3.86
N SER A 3 33.55 -7.82 -4.07
CA SER A 3 32.90 -8.65 -5.08
C SER A 3 31.39 -8.73 -4.85
N ALA A 4 30.63 -8.17 -5.79
CA ALA A 4 29.19 -8.40 -5.91
C ALA A 4 28.95 -9.71 -6.66
N GLN A 5 29.00 -10.84 -5.96
CA GLN A 5 28.44 -12.09 -6.46
C GLN A 5 27.01 -12.24 -5.96
N THR A 6 26.10 -11.51 -6.60
CA THR A 6 24.67 -11.80 -6.51
C THR A 6 24.42 -13.03 -7.37
N LEU A 7 24.33 -14.20 -6.74
CA LEU A 7 23.89 -15.44 -7.38
C LEU A 7 22.46 -15.22 -7.94
N GLY A 8 22.37 -14.90 -9.22
CA GLY A 8 21.13 -14.98 -9.98
C GLY A 8 20.73 -16.44 -10.09
N LYS A 9 19.90 -16.93 -9.16
CA LYS A 9 19.20 -18.21 -9.33
C LYS A 9 18.33 -18.09 -10.58
N GLN A 10 18.78 -18.68 -11.68
CA GLN A 10 17.93 -18.92 -12.85
C GLN A 10 16.68 -19.66 -12.40
N MET A 11 15.53 -19.00 -12.52
CA MET A 11 14.23 -19.58 -12.21
C MET A 11 13.86 -20.52 -13.37
N VAL A 12 14.28 -21.77 -13.28
CA VAL A 12 13.87 -22.85 -14.19
C VAL A 12 12.45 -23.25 -13.79
N LEU A 13 11.48 -23.06 -14.69
CA LEU A 13 10.12 -23.58 -14.50
C LEU A 13 10.21 -25.11 -14.62
N GLN A 14 10.12 -25.81 -13.49
CA GLN A 14 10.04 -27.27 -13.52
C GLN A 14 8.60 -27.68 -13.88
N PRO A 15 8.42 -28.71 -14.73
CA PRO A 15 7.09 -29.25 -15.00
C PRO A 15 6.47 -29.79 -13.71
N VAL A 16 5.17 -29.57 -13.55
CA VAL A 16 4.41 -30.05 -12.39
C VAL A 16 4.07 -31.53 -12.60
N GLU A 17 4.83 -32.42 -11.97
CA GLU A 17 4.53 -33.86 -11.92
C GLU A 17 3.51 -34.15 -10.80
N ASN A 18 2.54 -35.05 -11.04
CA ASN A 18 1.41 -35.38 -10.15
C ASN A 18 0.50 -34.19 -9.77
N THR A 19 -0.45 -33.86 -10.66
CA THR A 19 -1.49 -32.86 -10.39
C THR A 19 -2.78 -33.47 -9.87
N ARG A 20 -3.50 -32.71 -9.05
CA ARG A 20 -4.84 -33.01 -8.54
C ARG A 20 -5.73 -31.79 -8.74
N GLU A 21 -7.01 -32.04 -9.00
CA GLU A 21 -8.02 -31.00 -8.91
C GLU A 21 -8.35 -30.70 -7.45
N MET A 22 -8.46 -29.43 -7.12
CA MET A 22 -8.86 -28.96 -5.80
C MET A 22 -9.80 -27.77 -5.91
N THR A 23 -10.77 -27.72 -5.00
CA THR A 23 -11.62 -26.54 -4.83
C THR A 23 -10.91 -25.53 -3.93
N VAL A 24 -10.85 -24.28 -4.39
CA VAL A 24 -10.23 -23.16 -3.69
C VAL A 24 -11.24 -22.04 -3.57
N PHE A 25 -11.33 -21.43 -2.39
CA PHE A 25 -12.19 -20.28 -2.12
C PHE A 25 -11.35 -18.99 -2.11
N THR A 26 -11.79 -17.95 -2.81
CA THR A 26 -11.09 -16.66 -2.89
C THR A 26 -11.95 -15.49 -2.39
N PRO A 27 -11.36 -14.50 -1.67
CA PRO A 27 -12.00 -13.24 -1.31
C PRO A 27 -11.85 -12.17 -2.42
N PRO A 28 -12.24 -12.53 -3.65
CA PRO A 28 -11.68 -12.02 -4.92
C PRO A 28 -10.27 -11.38 -4.86
N GLY A 29 -9.30 -12.13 -4.33
CA GLY A 29 -7.91 -11.68 -4.25
C GLY A 29 -7.11 -12.09 -5.49
N ILE A 30 -6.45 -11.13 -6.14
CA ILE A 30 -5.58 -11.36 -7.30
C ILE A 30 -4.11 -11.37 -6.87
N VAL A 31 -3.29 -12.16 -7.54
CA VAL A 31 -1.84 -12.19 -7.39
C VAL A 31 -1.21 -12.06 -8.76
N ILE A 32 -0.32 -11.08 -8.93
CA ILE A 32 0.52 -10.99 -10.12
C ILE A 32 1.95 -10.69 -9.68
N GLU A 33 2.85 -11.62 -9.99
CA GLU A 33 4.26 -11.57 -9.64
C GLU A 33 5.15 -11.52 -10.88
N THR A 34 6.30 -10.87 -10.75
CA THR A 34 7.30 -10.84 -11.80
C THR A 34 7.99 -12.19 -11.93
N ALA A 35 8.09 -12.72 -13.16
CA ALA A 35 8.96 -13.85 -13.50
C ALA A 35 10.10 -13.40 -14.41
N ARG A 36 9.82 -13.16 -15.70
CA ARG A 36 10.75 -12.60 -16.69
C ARG A 36 9.94 -11.82 -17.71
N TYR A 37 9.77 -10.51 -17.50
CA TYR A 37 8.88 -9.69 -18.32
C TYR A 37 9.21 -9.88 -19.83
N PRO A 38 8.20 -10.14 -20.70
CA PRO A 38 6.76 -9.99 -20.46
C PRO A 38 6.08 -11.16 -19.74
N THR A 39 6.74 -12.27 -19.43
CA THR A 39 6.15 -13.37 -18.65
C THR A 39 6.00 -12.98 -17.18
N VAL A 40 4.77 -13.06 -16.68
CA VAL A 40 4.38 -12.89 -15.27
C VAL A 40 3.76 -14.17 -14.73
N LEU A 41 3.76 -14.33 -13.41
CA LEU A 41 2.98 -15.35 -12.72
C LEU A 41 1.69 -14.70 -12.24
N ALA A 42 0.56 -15.05 -12.84
CA ALA A 42 -0.73 -14.44 -12.57
C ALA A 42 -1.69 -15.49 -11.97
N GLY A 43 -2.55 -15.05 -11.07
CA GLY A 43 -3.31 -15.99 -10.26
C GLY A 43 -4.18 -15.34 -9.19
N VAL A 44 -4.55 -16.15 -8.20
CA VAL A 44 -5.49 -15.79 -7.14
C VAL A 44 -4.92 -16.06 -5.76
N LEU A 45 -5.38 -15.28 -4.79
CA LEU A 45 -5.27 -15.62 -3.37
C LEU A 45 -6.44 -16.52 -3.02
N GLY A 46 -6.18 -17.69 -2.45
CA GLY A 46 -7.26 -18.58 -2.07
C GLY A 46 -6.92 -19.56 -0.95
N SER A 47 -7.95 -20.05 -0.29
CA SER A 47 -7.87 -21.08 0.74
C SER A 47 -8.55 -22.36 0.27
N THR A 48 -8.00 -23.52 0.62
CA THR A 48 -8.69 -24.81 0.42
C THR A 48 -9.71 -25.11 1.51
N ASN A 49 -9.72 -24.31 2.59
CA ASN A 49 -10.69 -24.47 3.64
C ASN A 49 -11.84 -23.49 3.40
N PRO A 50 -13.10 -23.95 3.32
CA PRO A 50 -14.24 -23.05 3.24
C PRO A 50 -14.33 -22.23 4.53
N SER A 51 -14.63 -20.93 4.38
CA SER A 51 -14.86 -20.02 5.50
C SER A 51 -15.99 -19.07 5.13
N LYS A 52 -16.96 -18.89 6.04
CA LYS A 52 -18.03 -17.89 5.89
C LYS A 52 -17.50 -16.46 5.89
N HIS A 53 -16.32 -16.25 6.48
CA HIS A 53 -15.71 -14.94 6.62
C HIS A 53 -14.60 -14.70 5.60
N ILE A 54 -14.46 -15.52 4.56
CA ILE A 54 -13.30 -15.43 3.68
C ILE A 54 -13.12 -14.02 3.08
N SER A 55 -14.20 -13.29 2.78
CA SER A 55 -14.18 -11.91 2.27
C SER A 55 -13.24 -11.00 3.05
N ILE A 56 -13.23 -11.10 4.38
CA ILE A 56 -12.39 -10.24 5.22
C ILE A 56 -10.90 -10.58 5.08
N PHE A 57 -10.51 -11.78 4.64
CA PHE A 57 -9.10 -12.21 4.62
C PHE A 57 -8.22 -11.42 3.63
N ASN A 58 -8.83 -10.72 2.67
CA ASN A 58 -8.17 -9.78 1.78
C ASN A 58 -8.92 -8.44 1.73
N HIS A 59 -9.53 -8.10 2.89
CA HIS A 59 -10.31 -6.93 3.27
C HIS A 59 -9.61 -5.87 4.13
N PRO A 60 -8.48 -5.22 3.77
CA PRO A 60 -7.67 -4.53 4.78
C PRO A 60 -8.37 -3.35 5.47
N GLU A 61 -9.33 -2.71 4.80
CA GLU A 61 -10.15 -1.64 5.39
C GLU A 61 -11.08 -2.17 6.50
N ALA A 62 -11.40 -3.48 6.51
CA ALA A 62 -12.22 -4.11 7.54
C ALA A 62 -11.40 -4.72 8.71
N TRP A 63 -10.09 -4.46 8.77
CA TRP A 63 -9.20 -5.04 9.79
C TRP A 63 -8.99 -4.17 11.03
N GLN A 64 -9.56 -2.96 11.05
CA GLN A 64 -9.46 -2.08 12.20
C GLN A 64 -10.01 -2.77 13.46
N GLY A 65 -9.25 -2.70 14.55
CA GLY A 65 -9.59 -3.35 15.83
C GLY A 65 -9.29 -4.85 15.93
N LEU A 66 -8.85 -5.50 14.85
CA LEU A 66 -8.38 -6.89 14.92
C LEU A 66 -6.96 -6.96 15.50
N ASP A 67 -6.71 -7.98 16.32
CA ASP A 67 -5.38 -8.24 16.82
C ASP A 67 -4.45 -8.82 15.73
N ARG A 68 -3.15 -8.67 15.98
CA ARG A 68 -2.10 -9.15 15.08
C ARG A 68 -2.21 -10.65 14.77
N GLU A 69 -2.52 -11.49 15.75
CA GLU A 69 -2.56 -12.94 15.56
C GLU A 69 -3.71 -13.38 14.66
N ALA A 70 -4.87 -12.73 14.78
CA ALA A 70 -6.02 -12.91 13.92
C ALA A 70 -5.66 -12.53 12.47
N LEU A 71 -5.02 -11.37 12.25
CA LEU A 71 -4.55 -10.96 10.93
C LEU A 71 -3.62 -11.99 10.31
N LEU A 72 -2.58 -12.40 11.05
CA LEU A 72 -1.62 -13.39 10.58
C LEU A 72 -2.27 -14.74 10.30
N THR A 73 -3.27 -15.14 11.08
CA THR A 73 -4.02 -16.40 10.88
C THR A 73 -4.86 -16.35 9.60
N MET A 74 -5.60 -15.26 9.37
CA MET A 74 -6.35 -15.05 8.13
C MET A 74 -5.41 -15.09 6.92
N ARG A 75 -4.31 -14.35 6.97
CA ARG A 75 -3.32 -14.29 5.88
C ARG A 75 -2.62 -15.63 5.64
N ARG A 76 -2.34 -16.41 6.70
CA ARG A 76 -1.71 -17.73 6.60
C ARG A 76 -2.63 -18.76 5.92
N SER A 77 -3.93 -18.54 5.92
CA SER A 77 -4.89 -19.42 5.24
C SER A 77 -4.89 -19.28 3.71
N LEU A 78 -4.33 -18.19 3.17
CA LEU A 78 -4.39 -17.85 1.74
C LEU A 78 -3.10 -18.23 1.02
N TYR A 79 -3.16 -19.22 0.14
CA TYR A 79 -2.11 -19.56 -0.81
C TYR A 79 -2.18 -18.66 -2.04
N ARG A 80 -1.04 -18.49 -2.72
CA ARG A 80 -0.95 -17.82 -4.03
C ARG A 80 -0.96 -18.86 -5.14
N PHE A 81 -2.12 -19.14 -5.72
CA PHE A 81 -2.25 -20.07 -6.85
C PHE A 81 -1.96 -19.33 -8.15
N VAL A 82 -0.87 -19.67 -8.83
CA VAL A 82 -0.36 -18.88 -9.96
C VAL A 82 -0.02 -19.75 -11.18
N LEU A 83 -0.20 -19.19 -12.37
CA LEU A 83 0.21 -19.77 -13.64
C LEU A 83 0.96 -18.74 -14.49
N PRO A 84 1.84 -19.15 -15.41
CA PRO A 84 2.55 -18.22 -16.29
C PRO A 84 1.60 -17.60 -17.32
N LEU A 85 1.70 -16.29 -17.50
CA LEU A 85 0.92 -15.51 -18.46
C LEU A 85 1.83 -14.46 -19.12
N ASP A 86 1.61 -14.18 -20.40
CA ASP A 86 2.26 -13.08 -21.11
C ASP A 86 1.52 -11.77 -20.80
N ALA A 87 2.21 -10.85 -20.11
CA ALA A 87 1.64 -9.61 -19.62
C ALA A 87 1.17 -8.65 -20.72
N ARG A 88 1.69 -8.80 -21.94
CA ARG A 88 1.35 -7.94 -23.07
C ARG A 88 0.13 -8.40 -23.83
N THR A 89 0.02 -9.71 -24.00
CA THR A 89 -1.01 -10.34 -24.82
C THR A 89 -2.13 -10.96 -23.99
N GLY A 90 -1.94 -11.14 -22.68
CA GLY A 90 -2.89 -11.82 -21.81
C GLY A 90 -2.98 -13.33 -22.08
N ARG A 91 -1.99 -13.94 -22.74
CA ARG A 91 -2.01 -15.37 -23.07
C ARG A 91 -1.49 -16.22 -21.89
N PRO A 92 -2.16 -17.33 -21.53
CA PRO A 92 -3.33 -17.92 -22.18
C PRO A 92 -4.63 -17.15 -21.90
N GLU A 93 -5.44 -16.96 -22.95
CA GLU A 93 -6.63 -16.08 -22.92
C GLU A 93 -7.70 -16.53 -21.92
N ARG A 94 -7.91 -17.84 -21.78
CA ARG A 94 -8.86 -18.38 -20.80
C ARG A 94 -8.50 -17.93 -19.37
N ALA A 95 -7.22 -18.02 -19.01
CA ALA A 95 -6.77 -17.62 -17.69
C ALA A 95 -6.88 -16.11 -17.47
N SER A 96 -6.47 -15.28 -18.46
CA SER A 96 -6.61 -13.83 -18.33
C SER A 96 -8.05 -13.39 -18.15
N ARG A 97 -8.99 -13.94 -18.94
CA ARG A 97 -10.42 -13.66 -18.81
C ARG A 97 -10.97 -14.07 -17.46
N THR A 98 -10.59 -15.26 -16.95
CA THR A 98 -10.97 -15.71 -15.61
C THR A 98 -10.47 -14.73 -14.54
N LEU A 99 -9.19 -14.35 -14.57
CA LEU A 99 -8.62 -13.42 -13.61
C LEU A 99 -9.27 -12.03 -13.66
N GLN A 100 -9.61 -11.54 -14.85
CA GLN A 100 -10.33 -10.27 -15.02
C GLN A 100 -11.72 -10.31 -14.42
N LYS A 101 -12.48 -11.41 -14.62
CA LYS A 101 -13.78 -11.60 -13.96
C LYS A 101 -13.65 -11.62 -12.44
N ILE A 102 -12.64 -12.31 -11.90
CA ILE A 102 -12.38 -12.36 -10.46
C ILE A 102 -12.02 -10.96 -9.91
N ALA A 103 -11.23 -10.17 -10.64
CA ALA A 103 -10.86 -8.82 -10.21
C ALA A 103 -12.05 -7.85 -10.11
N LEU A 104 -13.06 -8.05 -10.96
CA LEU A 104 -14.30 -7.26 -10.96
C LEU A 104 -15.36 -7.78 -9.97
N SER A 105 -15.14 -8.95 -9.39
CA SER A 105 -16.09 -9.60 -8.50
C SER A 105 -16.16 -8.92 -7.12
N VAL A 106 -17.38 -8.79 -6.59
CA VAL A 106 -17.65 -8.23 -5.25
C VAL A 106 -17.89 -9.31 -4.20
N ASN A 107 -18.12 -10.56 -4.60
CA ASN A 107 -18.42 -11.68 -3.71
C ASN A 107 -17.28 -12.73 -3.71
N PRO A 108 -17.11 -13.49 -2.62
CA PRO A 108 -16.23 -14.65 -2.63
C PRO A 108 -16.59 -15.68 -3.68
N LEU A 109 -15.58 -16.32 -4.26
CA LEU A 109 -15.77 -17.29 -5.35
C LEU A 109 -15.17 -18.65 -4.98
N ALA A 110 -15.80 -19.72 -5.46
CA ALA A 110 -15.21 -21.04 -5.52
C ALA A 110 -14.57 -21.26 -6.89
N LEU A 111 -13.33 -21.75 -6.89
CA LEU A 111 -12.50 -21.95 -8.04
C LEU A 111 -12.02 -23.40 -8.10
N GLY A 112 -12.01 -23.97 -9.30
CA GLY A 112 -11.36 -25.24 -9.59
C GLY A 112 -9.92 -24.95 -9.97
N VAL A 113 -8.99 -25.63 -9.31
CA VAL A 113 -7.56 -25.42 -9.53
C VAL A 113 -6.90 -26.77 -9.73
N GLU A 114 -6.15 -26.94 -10.81
CA GLU A 114 -5.37 -28.15 -11.05
C GLU A 114 -3.90 -27.89 -10.69
N GLY A 115 -3.39 -28.55 -9.66
CA GLY A 115 -2.04 -28.26 -9.14
C GLY A 115 -1.43 -29.39 -8.31
N PRO A 116 -0.19 -29.21 -7.85
CA PRO A 116 0.49 -30.17 -7.00
C PRO A 116 -0.10 -30.18 -5.58
N THR A 117 0.37 -31.12 -4.76
CA THR A 117 0.11 -31.09 -3.31
C THR A 117 0.58 -29.77 -2.69
N LEU A 118 -0.24 -29.22 -1.79
CA LEU A 118 0.07 -27.93 -1.15
C LEU A 118 1.29 -28.02 -0.23
N PRO A 119 2.20 -27.03 -0.28
CA PRO A 119 3.30 -26.94 0.67
C PRO A 119 2.77 -26.57 2.07
N PRO A 120 3.57 -26.79 3.13
CA PRO A 120 3.21 -26.38 4.49
C PRO A 120 2.88 -24.89 4.56
N ARG A 121 1.80 -24.55 5.28
CA ARG A 121 1.39 -23.15 5.50
C ARG A 121 2.48 -22.40 6.27
N ARG A 122 3.10 -21.42 5.62
CA ARG A 122 4.09 -20.51 6.23
C ARG A 122 3.92 -19.15 5.61
N LEU A 123 3.89 -18.12 6.44
CA LEU A 123 3.81 -16.75 5.94
C LEU A 123 5.10 -16.38 5.21
N GLN A 124 4.95 -15.88 4.00
CA GLN A 124 6.01 -15.29 3.20
C GLN A 124 5.71 -13.81 3.03
N SER A 125 6.68 -12.97 3.38
CA SER A 125 6.61 -11.54 3.10
C SER A 125 7.07 -11.26 1.68
N GLN A 126 6.43 -10.29 1.04
CA GLN A 126 6.82 -9.73 -0.24
C GLN A 126 6.87 -8.21 -0.09
N ALA A 127 7.87 -7.57 -0.69
CA ALA A 127 8.01 -6.12 -0.61
C ALA A 127 6.72 -5.42 -1.08
N GLY A 128 6.17 -4.57 -0.20
CA GLY A 128 4.96 -3.79 -0.43
C GLY A 128 3.67 -4.56 -0.67
N LEU A 129 3.63 -5.83 -0.29
CA LEU A 129 2.40 -6.63 -0.29
C LEU A 129 2.17 -7.25 1.08
N LEU A 130 0.92 -7.57 1.35
CA LEU A 130 0.52 -8.28 2.56
C LEU A 130 1.04 -9.73 2.54
N PRO A 131 1.42 -10.29 3.70
CA PRO A 131 2.00 -11.61 3.77
C PRO A 131 0.94 -12.65 3.41
N THR A 132 1.37 -13.78 2.84
CA THR A 132 0.50 -14.87 2.41
C THR A 132 1.19 -16.21 2.59
N SER A 133 0.44 -17.30 2.51
CA SER A 133 1.02 -18.64 2.38
C SER A 133 1.78 -18.79 1.05
N PRO A 134 2.60 -19.86 0.91
CA PRO A 134 3.50 -19.98 -0.23
C PRO A 134 2.78 -20.00 -1.58
N ARG A 135 3.50 -19.61 -2.62
CA ARG A 135 3.01 -19.79 -4.00
C ARG A 135 2.90 -21.27 -4.37
N VAL A 136 1.87 -21.59 -5.14
CA VAL A 136 1.61 -22.89 -5.72
C VAL A 136 1.44 -22.68 -7.21
N GLN A 137 2.32 -23.29 -8.01
CA GLN A 137 2.20 -23.22 -9.47
C GLN A 137 1.15 -24.22 -9.93
N VAL A 138 0.15 -23.73 -10.66
CA VAL A 138 -1.02 -24.50 -11.09
C VAL A 138 -1.07 -24.56 -12.62
N LYS A 139 -1.78 -25.56 -13.15
CA LYS A 139 -2.02 -25.72 -14.59
C LYS A 139 -3.21 -24.90 -15.06
N SER A 140 -4.29 -24.85 -14.27
CA SER A 140 -5.53 -24.12 -14.60
C SER A 140 -6.16 -23.48 -13.36
N ILE A 141 -6.95 -22.44 -13.62
CA ILE A 141 -7.82 -21.78 -12.65
C ILE A 141 -9.15 -21.54 -13.37
N ASP A 142 -10.21 -22.15 -12.87
CA ASP A 142 -11.54 -22.12 -13.47
C ASP A 142 -12.59 -21.70 -12.43
N LEU A 143 -13.60 -20.92 -12.87
CA LEU A 143 -14.71 -20.51 -12.01
C LEU A 143 -15.66 -21.70 -11.81
N LEU A 144 -15.93 -22.06 -10.54
CA LEU A 144 -16.99 -23.02 -10.20
C LEU A 144 -18.29 -22.32 -9.81
N THR A 145 -18.20 -21.05 -9.41
CA THR A 145 -19.33 -20.17 -9.08
C THR A 145 -19.32 -18.95 -9.98
N GLU A 146 -20.51 -18.51 -10.42
CA GLU A 146 -20.63 -17.28 -11.21
C GLU A 146 -20.29 -16.05 -10.33
N PRO A 147 -19.38 -15.17 -10.78
CA PRO A 147 -19.05 -13.96 -10.06
C PRO A 147 -20.15 -12.91 -10.15
N GLU A 148 -20.44 -12.28 -9.03
CA GLU A 148 -21.21 -11.04 -9.00
C GLU A 148 -20.28 -9.89 -9.39
N ILE A 149 -20.48 -9.35 -10.59
CA ILE A 149 -19.63 -8.31 -11.18
C ILE A 149 -20.16 -6.94 -10.79
N SER A 150 -19.28 -6.06 -10.32
CA SER A 150 -19.68 -4.68 -10.06
C SER A 150 -19.96 -3.92 -11.36
N THR A 151 -21.19 -3.45 -11.52
CA THR A 151 -21.66 -2.70 -12.71
C THR A 151 -20.86 -1.42 -12.96
N VAL A 152 -20.44 -0.74 -11.89
CA VAL A 152 -19.64 0.48 -11.96
C VAL A 152 -18.24 0.17 -12.50
N ALA A 153 -17.55 -0.82 -11.92
CA ALA A 153 -16.23 -1.21 -12.36
C ALA A 153 -16.25 -1.77 -13.79
N GLU A 154 -17.25 -2.59 -14.12
CA GLU A 154 -17.45 -3.09 -15.48
C GLU A 154 -17.61 -1.93 -16.48
N ARG A 155 -18.49 -0.97 -16.19
CA ARG A 155 -18.69 0.20 -17.06
C ARG A 155 -17.41 1.01 -17.25
N ILE A 156 -16.69 1.31 -16.18
CA ILE A 156 -15.45 2.10 -16.24
C ILE A 156 -14.37 1.36 -17.04
N THR A 157 -14.23 0.04 -16.83
CA THR A 157 -13.21 -0.77 -17.51
C THR A 157 -13.52 -1.00 -18.99
N GLN A 158 -14.78 -0.85 -19.43
CA GLN A 158 -15.13 -0.86 -20.85
C GLN A 158 -14.73 0.45 -21.58
N MET A 159 -14.59 1.57 -20.86
CA MET A 159 -14.24 2.86 -21.47
C MET A 159 -12.80 2.88 -22.00
N ASP A 160 -12.58 3.52 -23.15
CA ASP A 160 -11.24 3.81 -23.67
C ASP A 160 -10.71 5.13 -23.11
N ILE A 161 -10.32 5.13 -21.83
CA ILE A 161 -9.82 6.32 -21.10
C ILE A 161 -8.43 6.08 -20.52
N PRO A 162 -7.65 7.14 -20.24
CA PRO A 162 -6.39 7.02 -19.49
C PRO A 162 -6.59 6.29 -18.16
N ALA A 163 -5.57 5.55 -17.72
CA ALA A 163 -5.66 4.77 -16.48
C ALA A 163 -5.93 5.67 -15.27
N ALA A 164 -5.30 6.85 -15.24
CA ALA A 164 -5.48 7.84 -14.19
C ALA A 164 -6.93 8.29 -14.03
N GLU A 165 -7.64 8.52 -15.13
CA GLU A 165 -9.06 8.90 -15.11
C GLU A 165 -9.94 7.74 -14.63
N GLY A 166 -9.65 6.51 -15.06
CA GLY A 166 -10.37 5.32 -14.58
C GLY A 166 -10.16 5.05 -13.09
N ILE A 167 -8.92 5.23 -12.60
CA ILE A 167 -8.55 5.14 -11.19
C ILE A 167 -9.34 6.16 -10.37
N TRP A 168 -9.34 7.42 -10.80
CA TRP A 168 -10.05 8.48 -10.11
C TRP A 168 -11.55 8.21 -10.01
N ARG A 169 -12.20 7.85 -11.13
CA ARG A 169 -13.62 7.53 -11.13
C ARG A 169 -13.96 6.37 -10.20
N LEU A 170 -13.11 5.34 -10.11
CA LEU A 170 -13.33 4.25 -9.16
C LEU A 170 -13.29 4.76 -7.71
N PHE A 171 -12.38 5.67 -7.38
CA PHE A 171 -12.37 6.28 -6.05
C PHE A 171 -13.60 7.17 -5.77
N ASP A 172 -14.13 7.87 -6.78
CA ASP A 172 -15.39 8.63 -6.66
C ASP A 172 -16.61 7.73 -6.34
N TYR A 173 -16.52 6.43 -6.64
CA TYR A 173 -17.53 5.41 -6.29
C TYR A 173 -17.12 4.55 -5.09
N ASP A 174 -16.28 5.07 -4.20
CA ASP A 174 -15.87 4.44 -2.93
C ASP A 174 -15.15 3.10 -3.04
N TYR A 175 -14.50 2.82 -4.18
CA TYR A 175 -13.64 1.63 -4.29
C TYR A 175 -12.41 1.77 -3.40
N THR A 176 -12.02 0.66 -2.76
CA THR A 176 -10.82 0.65 -1.93
C THR A 176 -9.54 0.62 -2.78
N LEU A 177 -8.41 1.03 -2.20
CA LEU A 177 -7.11 0.99 -2.86
C LEU A 177 -6.80 -0.42 -3.38
N ASP A 178 -7.06 -1.44 -2.57
CA ASP A 178 -6.87 -2.86 -2.92
C ASP A 178 -7.75 -3.29 -4.10
N GLN A 179 -9.00 -2.82 -4.18
CA GLN A 179 -9.90 -3.08 -5.30
C GLN A 179 -9.44 -2.40 -6.59
N VAL A 180 -9.04 -1.13 -6.53
CA VAL A 180 -8.53 -0.42 -7.70
C VAL A 180 -7.21 -1.03 -8.18
N ALA A 181 -6.31 -1.36 -7.26
CA ALA A 181 -5.03 -2.00 -7.56
C ALA A 181 -5.19 -3.36 -8.23
N ARG A 182 -6.11 -4.22 -7.75
CA ARG A 182 -6.34 -5.53 -8.42
C ARG A 182 -6.92 -5.38 -9.82
N ILE A 183 -7.81 -4.40 -10.07
CA ILE A 183 -8.39 -4.12 -11.40
C ILE A 183 -7.30 -3.58 -12.33
N MET A 184 -6.45 -2.67 -11.85
CA MET A 184 -5.29 -2.18 -12.58
C MET A 184 -4.32 -3.32 -12.92
N ALA A 185 -4.04 -4.21 -11.97
CA ALA A 185 -3.05 -5.28 -12.11
C ALA A 185 -3.43 -6.28 -13.22
N VAL A 186 -4.72 -6.60 -13.39
CA VAL A 186 -5.19 -7.50 -14.47
C VAL A 186 -5.35 -6.80 -15.84
N GLY A 187 -4.88 -5.56 -15.96
CA GLY A 187 -4.91 -4.80 -17.21
C GLY A 187 -6.29 -4.36 -17.64
N LEU A 188 -7.18 -4.00 -16.72
CA LEU A 188 -8.53 -3.50 -17.05
C LEU A 188 -8.61 -1.96 -17.11
N LEU A 189 -7.61 -1.23 -16.63
CA LEU A 189 -7.56 0.23 -16.66
C LEU A 189 -6.55 0.74 -17.69
N GLY A 190 -6.86 1.87 -18.31
CA GLY A 190 -6.04 2.50 -19.35
C GLY A 190 -6.62 2.35 -20.76
N LYS A 191 -5.96 3.00 -21.72
CA LYS A 191 -6.30 2.92 -23.13
C LYS A 191 -6.20 1.47 -23.63
N HIS A 192 -7.17 1.01 -24.41
CA HIS A 192 -7.34 -0.41 -24.78
C HIS A 192 -6.04 -1.04 -25.31
N GLY A 193 -5.33 -0.37 -26.21
CA GLY A 193 -4.07 -0.86 -26.79
C GLY A 193 -2.87 -0.90 -25.82
N SER A 194 -2.95 -0.17 -24.71
CA SER A 194 -1.88 -0.02 -23.71
C SER A 194 -2.09 -0.83 -22.43
N ARG A 195 -3.21 -1.54 -22.32
CA ARG A 195 -3.54 -2.39 -21.17
C ARG A 195 -2.62 -3.59 -21.08
N ARG A 196 -2.06 -3.83 -19.90
CA ARG A 196 -1.10 -4.91 -19.63
C ARG A 196 -1.38 -5.50 -18.26
N PHE A 197 -1.06 -6.78 -18.07
CA PHE A 197 -0.96 -7.30 -16.71
C PHE A 197 0.28 -6.67 -16.05
N VAL A 198 0.12 -6.17 -14.83
CA VAL A 198 1.18 -5.49 -14.08
C VAL A 198 1.36 -6.20 -12.75
N PRO A 199 2.61 -6.44 -12.29
CA PRO A 199 2.85 -6.96 -10.95
C PRO A 199 2.09 -6.16 -9.91
N LEU A 200 1.48 -6.85 -8.94
CA LEU A 200 0.51 -6.23 -8.03
C LEU A 200 1.11 -5.05 -7.24
N HIS A 201 2.37 -5.16 -6.81
CA HIS A 201 3.10 -4.05 -6.18
C HIS A 201 3.19 -2.81 -7.08
N GLY A 202 3.47 -3.00 -8.37
CA GLY A 202 3.52 -1.92 -9.36
C GLY A 202 2.14 -1.32 -9.62
N ALA A 203 1.08 -2.12 -9.54
CA ALA A 203 -0.29 -1.64 -9.64
C ALA A 203 -0.67 -0.73 -8.46
N TYR A 204 -0.36 -1.13 -7.21
CA TYR A 204 -0.55 -0.23 -6.04
C TYR A 204 0.18 1.09 -6.23
N LYS A 205 1.47 1.04 -6.62
CA LYS A 205 2.25 2.26 -6.85
C LYS A 205 1.63 3.14 -7.93
N ALA A 206 1.27 2.58 -9.08
CA ALA A 206 0.65 3.34 -10.17
C ALA A 206 -0.68 3.99 -9.76
N VAL A 207 -1.49 3.28 -8.96
CA VAL A 207 -2.76 3.80 -8.43
C VAL A 207 -2.53 4.93 -7.44
N ILE A 208 -1.61 4.76 -6.48
CA ILE A 208 -1.28 5.78 -5.48
C ILE A 208 -0.70 7.02 -6.17
N ASP A 209 0.33 6.87 -7.01
CA ASP A 209 1.01 7.98 -7.67
C ASP A 209 0.00 8.78 -8.52
N SER A 210 -0.89 8.09 -9.24
CA SER A 210 -1.94 8.73 -10.04
C SER A 210 -2.96 9.48 -9.19
N PHE A 211 -3.37 8.91 -8.06
CA PHE A 211 -4.33 9.55 -7.15
C PHE A 211 -3.72 10.78 -6.49
N VAL A 212 -2.52 10.64 -5.91
CA VAL A 212 -1.82 11.73 -5.21
C VAL A 212 -1.53 12.89 -6.15
N SER A 213 -1.06 12.62 -7.38
CA SER A 213 -0.80 13.67 -8.37
C SER A 213 -2.05 14.50 -8.68
N ARG A 214 -3.21 13.85 -8.82
CA ARG A 214 -4.48 14.55 -9.06
C ARG A 214 -4.99 15.25 -7.79
N ALA A 215 -4.86 14.64 -6.63
CA ALA A 215 -5.24 15.21 -5.35
C ALA A 215 -4.51 16.53 -5.08
N ILE A 216 -3.21 16.60 -5.35
CA ILE A 216 -2.41 17.83 -5.20
C ILE A 216 -2.94 18.95 -6.09
N LEU A 217 -3.29 18.64 -7.35
CA LEU A 217 -3.86 19.62 -8.28
C LEU A 217 -5.20 20.15 -7.77
N GLU A 218 -6.12 19.25 -7.38
CA GLU A 218 -7.43 19.64 -6.87
C GLU A 218 -7.34 20.43 -5.55
N LEU A 219 -6.40 20.08 -4.67
CA LEU A 219 -6.19 20.77 -3.40
C LEU A 219 -5.47 22.11 -3.52
N SER A 220 -4.74 22.35 -4.62
CA SER A 220 -4.04 23.62 -4.84
C SER A 220 -4.97 24.83 -4.92
N GLU A 221 -6.25 24.59 -5.24
CA GLU A 221 -7.31 25.61 -5.34
C GLU A 221 -8.18 25.69 -4.06
N THR A 222 -7.90 24.86 -3.06
CA THR A 222 -8.68 24.81 -1.81
C THR A 222 -8.16 25.75 -0.74
N GLU A 223 -9.02 26.07 0.23
CA GLU A 223 -8.63 26.85 1.40
C GLU A 223 -7.57 26.10 2.22
N GLN A 224 -6.59 26.84 2.73
CA GLN A 224 -5.54 26.30 3.58
C GLN A 224 -6.02 26.24 5.04
N ALA A 225 -5.52 25.26 5.79
CA ALA A 225 -5.68 25.22 7.24
C ALA A 225 -5.12 26.50 7.88
N THR A 226 -5.83 27.05 8.86
CA THR A 226 -5.42 28.29 9.55
C THR A 226 -4.51 28.02 10.74
N ASP A 227 -4.74 26.92 11.44
CA ASP A 227 -4.12 26.61 12.72
C ASP A 227 -3.14 25.44 12.58
N THR A 228 -2.09 25.44 13.39
CA THR A 228 -1.26 24.25 13.57
C THR A 228 -1.97 23.27 14.49
N SER A 229 -1.96 21.99 14.13
CA SER A 229 -2.59 20.95 14.94
C SER A 229 -1.79 19.67 14.97
N VAL A 230 -1.93 18.92 16.05
CA VAL A 230 -1.34 17.59 16.22
C VAL A 230 -2.44 16.56 16.40
N GLN A 231 -2.28 15.44 15.71
CA GLN A 231 -3.09 14.24 15.88
C GLN A 231 -2.17 13.04 16.10
N MET A 232 -2.60 12.09 16.91
CA MET A 232 -1.78 10.94 17.23
C MET A 232 -2.62 9.71 17.57
N ALA A 233 -2.15 8.55 17.12
CA ALA A 233 -2.75 7.29 17.49
C ALA A 233 -1.73 6.15 17.48
N GLY A 234 -1.94 5.23 18.42
CA GLY A 234 -1.28 3.93 18.40
C GLY A 234 -1.98 2.99 17.42
N HIS A 235 -1.20 2.14 16.76
CA HIS A 235 -1.70 1.04 15.95
C HIS A 235 -0.73 -0.13 16.04
N LEU A 236 -1.18 -1.25 16.61
CA LEU A 236 -0.31 -2.38 16.95
C LEU A 236 0.93 -1.90 17.74
N ASP A 237 2.14 -2.25 17.31
CA ASP A 237 3.40 -1.84 17.96
C ASP A 237 3.99 -0.52 17.40
N SER A 238 3.18 0.34 16.79
CA SER A 238 3.61 1.66 16.33
C SER A 238 2.77 2.82 16.85
N LEU A 239 3.37 3.99 16.90
CA LEU A 239 2.72 5.27 17.21
C LEU A 239 2.92 6.20 16.02
N VAL A 240 1.83 6.73 15.49
CA VAL A 240 1.86 7.77 14.46
C VAL A 240 1.50 9.10 15.11
N THR A 241 2.33 10.11 14.86
CA THR A 241 2.07 11.50 15.21
C THR A 241 2.09 12.33 13.94
N MET A 242 1.00 13.03 13.65
CA MET A 242 0.86 13.91 12.50
C MET A 242 0.85 15.34 12.99
N VAL A 243 1.68 16.18 12.38
CA VAL A 243 1.69 17.63 12.62
C VAL A 243 1.23 18.32 11.35
N SER A 244 0.05 18.93 11.41
CA SER A 244 -0.57 19.67 10.31
C SER A 244 -0.30 21.15 10.47
N ARG A 245 0.17 21.79 9.41
CA ARG A 245 0.50 23.23 9.37
C ARG A 245 -0.23 23.94 8.23
N PRO A 246 -0.52 25.24 8.39
CA PRO A 246 -0.91 26.08 7.27
C PRO A 246 0.12 26.02 6.14
N GLY A 247 -0.35 25.85 4.91
CA GLY A 247 0.51 25.80 3.73
C GLY A 247 -0.10 25.01 2.57
N PRO A 248 0.60 24.97 1.43
CA PRO A 248 0.19 24.17 0.28
C PRO A 248 0.12 22.69 0.64
N PRO A 249 -0.72 21.91 -0.06
CA PRO A 249 -0.89 20.49 0.21
C PRO A 249 0.44 19.77 -0.01
N ARG A 250 0.96 19.17 1.07
CA ARG A 250 2.25 18.47 1.08
C ARG A 250 2.29 17.47 2.22
N VAL A 251 2.87 16.29 1.99
CA VAL A 251 3.02 15.26 3.02
C VAL A 251 4.46 14.74 3.09
N ASP A 252 5.14 15.10 4.18
CA ASP A 252 6.45 14.55 4.51
C ASP A 252 6.33 13.39 5.49
N TYR A 253 7.11 12.34 5.28
CA TYR A 253 7.06 11.14 6.09
C TYR A 253 8.43 10.80 6.68
N LEU A 254 8.46 10.62 8.00
CA LEU A 254 9.63 10.26 8.78
C LEU A 254 9.35 8.95 9.53
N GLN A 255 10.23 7.98 9.38
CA GLN A 255 10.20 6.74 10.14
C GLN A 255 11.28 6.76 11.23
N LEU A 256 10.83 6.63 12.47
CA LEU A 256 11.65 6.58 13.67
C LEU A 256 11.68 5.12 14.15
N ASP A 257 12.66 4.36 13.68
CA ASP A 257 12.81 2.93 14.01
C ASP A 257 13.99 2.75 14.96
N GLU A 258 13.71 2.69 16.26
CA GLU A 258 14.72 2.51 17.30
C GLU A 258 15.40 1.14 17.24
N THR A 259 14.71 0.14 16.69
CA THR A 259 15.20 -1.24 16.62
C THR A 259 16.22 -1.42 15.49
N ALA A 260 15.98 -0.77 14.35
CA ALA A 260 16.82 -0.90 13.16
C ALA A 260 17.89 0.20 13.07
N ASN A 261 17.53 1.44 13.40
CA ASN A 261 18.46 2.57 13.35
C ASN A 261 18.24 3.50 14.56
N PRO A 262 18.79 3.16 15.73
CA PRO A 262 18.62 3.99 16.91
C PRO A 262 19.16 5.40 16.71
N ARG A 263 20.08 5.67 15.77
CA ARG A 263 20.78 6.95 15.71
C ARG A 263 20.20 7.96 14.71
N ALA A 264 19.31 7.56 13.81
CA ALA A 264 18.76 8.48 12.82
C ALA A 264 17.41 8.00 12.27
N ALA A 265 16.54 8.97 11.98
CA ALA A 265 15.32 8.74 11.24
C ALA A 265 15.62 8.45 9.77
N THR A 266 14.82 7.60 9.14
CA THR A 266 14.71 7.55 7.68
C THR A 266 13.57 8.45 7.25
N TYR A 267 13.66 9.01 6.06
CA TYR A 267 12.63 9.92 5.55
C TYR A 267 12.31 9.68 4.07
N SER A 268 11.09 10.08 3.70
CA SER A 268 10.69 10.35 2.33
C SER A 268 9.94 11.68 2.34
N LEU A 269 10.60 12.70 1.81
CA LEU A 269 10.03 14.03 1.67
C LEU A 269 9.36 14.12 0.31
N GLU A 270 8.30 14.91 0.22
CA GLU A 270 7.62 15.13 -1.06
C GLU A 270 8.30 16.22 -1.90
N SER A 271 9.23 16.96 -1.29
CA SER A 271 10.09 17.90 -2.03
C SER A 271 11.00 17.13 -3.00
N PRO A 272 11.05 17.52 -4.29
CA PRO A 272 11.85 16.85 -5.31
C PRO A 272 13.36 16.99 -5.10
N GLU A 273 13.79 17.90 -4.22
CA GLU A 273 15.20 18.17 -3.95
C GLU A 273 15.89 17.04 -3.18
N HIS A 274 15.13 16.17 -2.51
CA HIS A 274 15.68 15.17 -1.60
C HIS A 274 15.14 13.78 -1.92
N ALA A 275 16.02 12.89 -2.39
CA ALA A 275 15.68 11.49 -2.54
C ALA A 275 15.32 10.85 -1.19
N PRO A 276 14.40 9.86 -1.16
CA PRO A 276 14.11 9.12 0.06
C PRO A 276 15.36 8.39 0.56
N THR A 277 15.46 8.22 1.88
CA THR A 277 16.61 7.55 2.51
C THR A 277 16.75 6.10 2.06
N ASP A 278 15.63 5.40 1.86
CA ASP A 278 15.60 4.01 1.41
C ASP A 278 14.24 3.66 0.76
N ALA A 279 14.19 2.50 0.09
CA ALA A 279 13.01 2.04 -0.64
C ALA A 279 11.82 1.64 0.25
N LYS A 280 12.05 1.13 1.46
CA LYS A 280 10.99 0.75 2.41
C LYS A 280 10.30 2.01 2.92
N THR A 281 11.07 3.03 3.30
CA THR A 281 10.55 4.32 3.76
C THR A 281 9.78 5.04 2.65
N ALA A 282 10.27 5.03 1.41
CA ALA A 282 9.55 5.58 0.26
C ALA A 282 8.19 4.89 0.05
N LEU A 283 8.18 3.56 0.09
CA LEU A 283 6.95 2.77 -0.04
C LEU A 283 5.95 3.09 1.08
N TYR A 284 6.39 3.20 2.32
CA TYR A 284 5.50 3.56 3.44
C TYR A 284 4.96 4.99 3.31
N ALA A 285 5.78 5.92 2.84
CA ALA A 285 5.35 7.28 2.57
C ALA A 285 4.29 7.35 1.47
N ASP A 286 4.41 6.58 0.38
CA ASP A 286 3.40 6.52 -0.68
C ASP A 286 2.02 6.10 -0.10
N HIS A 287 1.99 5.09 0.78
CA HIS A 287 0.75 4.67 1.44
C HIS A 287 0.21 5.68 2.45
N ALA A 288 1.08 6.37 3.21
CA ALA A 288 0.66 7.44 4.11
C ALA A 288 0.06 8.63 3.34
N ARG A 289 0.72 9.04 2.25
CA ARG A 289 0.27 10.10 1.33
C ARG A 289 -1.12 9.81 0.80
N PHE A 290 -1.35 8.58 0.31
CA PHE A 290 -2.66 8.19 -0.22
C PHE A 290 -3.80 8.48 0.78
N VAL A 291 -3.65 8.04 2.04
CA VAL A 291 -4.67 8.23 3.08
C VAL A 291 -4.83 9.71 3.44
N ILE A 292 -3.73 10.42 3.63
CA ILE A 292 -3.74 11.84 4.03
C ILE A 292 -4.38 12.71 2.94
N TYR A 293 -3.97 12.53 1.68
CA TYR A 293 -4.53 13.27 0.55
C TYR A 293 -6.01 12.97 0.35
N LYS A 294 -6.43 11.71 0.54
CA LYS A 294 -7.86 11.35 0.54
C LYS A 294 -8.62 12.13 1.61
N ASN A 295 -8.10 12.21 2.84
CA ASN A 295 -8.72 12.98 3.91
C ASN A 295 -8.77 14.50 3.63
N MET A 296 -7.70 15.08 3.09
CA MET A 296 -7.69 16.50 2.70
C MET A 296 -8.76 16.81 1.64
N LEU A 297 -8.92 15.93 0.64
CA LEU A 297 -9.95 16.07 -0.38
C LEU A 297 -11.36 16.00 0.21
N CYS A 298 -11.61 15.05 1.11
CA CYS A 298 -12.90 14.93 1.81
C CYS A 298 -13.23 16.19 2.61
N ASN A 299 -12.24 16.77 3.30
CA ASN A 299 -12.42 17.97 4.11
C ASN A 299 -12.34 19.28 3.32
N LYS A 300 -11.95 19.21 2.02
CA LYS A 300 -11.70 20.36 1.14
C LYS A 300 -10.76 21.41 1.76
N GLN A 301 -9.76 20.94 2.50
CA GLN A 301 -8.81 21.80 3.18
C GLN A 301 -7.39 21.29 2.97
N SER A 302 -6.52 22.17 2.49
CA SER A 302 -5.11 21.87 2.26
C SER A 302 -4.26 22.20 3.49
N SER A 303 -3.22 21.40 3.72
CA SER A 303 -2.22 21.67 4.75
C SER A 303 -0.90 20.98 4.41
N HIS A 304 0.18 21.44 5.03
CA HIS A 304 1.44 20.71 5.05
C HIS A 304 1.44 19.79 6.27
N ILE A 305 1.46 18.48 6.04
CA ILE A 305 1.48 17.47 7.10
C ILE A 305 2.84 16.79 7.17
N THR A 306 3.42 16.76 8.37
CA THR A 306 4.61 15.97 8.70
C THR A 306 4.20 14.78 9.55
N VAL A 307 4.48 13.57 9.05
CA VAL A 307 4.19 12.31 9.72
C VAL A 307 5.45 11.80 10.43
N PHE A 308 5.36 11.61 11.74
CA PHE A 308 6.34 10.90 12.54
C PHE A 308 5.79 9.50 12.85
N HIS A 309 6.31 8.48 12.19
CA HIS A 309 5.96 7.08 12.42
C HIS A 309 7.01 6.43 13.33
N HIS A 310 6.69 6.31 14.62
CA HIS A 310 7.53 5.68 15.62
C HIS A 310 7.24 4.18 15.70
N VAL A 311 8.23 3.39 15.30
CA VAL A 311 8.17 1.92 15.32
C VAL A 311 8.79 1.44 16.63
N ARG A 312 7.97 0.85 17.52
CA ARG A 312 8.45 0.33 18.82
C ARG A 312 8.92 -1.11 18.73
N ASP A 313 8.23 -1.93 17.94
CA ASP A 313 8.63 -3.31 17.64
C ASP A 313 8.58 -3.56 16.13
N SER A 314 9.57 -4.30 15.62
CA SER A 314 9.67 -4.68 14.21
C SER A 314 8.78 -5.88 13.83
N LYS A 315 8.12 -6.52 14.81
CA LYS A 315 7.22 -7.66 14.61
C LYS A 315 6.09 -7.41 13.60
N ASP A 316 5.67 -6.16 13.43
CA ASP A 316 4.58 -5.78 12.53
C ASP A 316 5.04 -5.45 11.11
N ALA A 317 6.34 -5.38 10.87
CA ALA A 317 6.89 -5.16 9.52
C ALA A 317 6.41 -6.20 8.50
N ILE A 318 6.01 -7.41 8.97
CA ILE A 318 5.46 -8.45 8.12
C ILE A 318 4.11 -8.08 7.50
N LEU A 319 3.32 -7.22 8.13
CA LEU A 319 2.03 -6.74 7.64
C LEU A 319 2.16 -5.61 6.60
N GLY A 320 3.41 -5.24 6.26
CA GLY A 320 3.71 -4.39 5.11
C GLY A 320 3.15 -2.97 5.25
N PRO A 321 2.89 -2.29 4.12
CA PRO A 321 2.44 -0.89 4.13
C PRO A 321 1.01 -0.67 4.66
N TRP A 322 0.23 -1.74 4.83
CA TRP A 322 -1.12 -1.61 5.37
C TRP A 322 -1.13 -1.06 6.80
N THR A 323 -0.16 -1.44 7.64
CA THR A 323 -0.08 -0.93 9.02
C THR A 323 0.10 0.58 9.05
N VAL A 324 0.81 1.15 8.07
CA VAL A 324 0.95 2.60 7.91
C VAL A 324 -0.38 3.24 7.58
N ARG A 325 -1.15 2.68 6.63
CA ARG A 325 -2.49 3.20 6.31
C ARG A 325 -3.40 3.19 7.53
N ALA A 326 -3.50 2.05 8.21
CA ALA A 326 -4.37 1.90 9.37
C ALA A 326 -3.94 2.78 10.55
N ALA A 327 -2.64 3.00 10.76
CA ALA A 327 -2.14 3.91 11.78
C ALA A 327 -2.45 5.38 11.48
N ILE A 328 -2.35 5.78 10.20
CA ILE A 328 -2.70 7.13 9.76
C ILE A 328 -4.21 7.35 9.86
N GLU A 329 -5.04 6.40 9.45
CA GLU A 329 -6.51 6.44 9.62
C GLU A 329 -6.88 6.62 11.10
N ASN A 330 -6.31 5.78 11.99
CA ASN A 330 -6.52 5.93 13.43
C ASN A 330 -6.09 7.32 13.96
N ALA A 331 -5.01 7.89 13.43
CA ALA A 331 -4.54 9.20 13.83
C ALA A 331 -5.48 10.31 13.32
N LEU A 332 -6.00 10.20 12.10
CA LEU A 332 -6.98 11.15 11.53
C LEU A 332 -8.30 11.14 12.31
N ASP A 333 -8.70 9.98 12.84
CA ASP A 333 -9.89 9.82 13.71
C ASP A 333 -9.65 10.28 15.15
N SER A 334 -8.39 10.52 15.54
CA SER A 334 -8.02 10.93 16.89
C SER A 334 -8.37 12.39 17.17
N LYS A 335 -8.43 12.75 18.46
CA LYS A 335 -8.69 14.12 18.90
C LYS A 335 -7.62 15.07 18.36
N LEU A 336 -8.08 16.07 17.60
CA LEU A 336 -7.26 17.19 17.13
C LEU A 336 -6.81 18.05 18.32
N LEU A 337 -5.50 18.17 18.52
CA LEU A 337 -4.89 19.09 19.48
C LEU A 337 -4.43 20.35 18.73
N LYS A 338 -5.09 21.49 18.95
CA LYS A 338 -4.63 22.77 18.42
C LYS A 338 -3.37 23.22 19.15
N ILE A 339 -2.42 23.75 18.40
CA ILE A 339 -1.15 24.27 18.92
C ILE A 339 -1.11 25.77 18.65
N ASN A 340 -0.91 26.54 19.72
CA ASN A 340 -0.95 28.00 19.67
C ASN A 340 0.44 28.62 19.50
N SER A 341 1.50 27.85 19.80
CA SER A 341 2.87 28.30 19.65
C SER A 341 3.81 27.19 19.25
N ASP A 342 4.89 27.59 18.62
CA ASP A 342 5.97 26.71 18.21
C ASP A 342 6.68 26.01 19.39
N ASN A 343 6.84 26.70 20.52
CA ASN A 343 7.40 26.11 21.74
C ASN A 343 6.49 25.00 22.28
N GLU A 344 5.19 25.24 22.30
CA GLU A 344 4.19 24.24 22.68
C GLU A 344 4.28 23.00 21.78
N LEU A 345 4.48 23.17 20.47
CA LEU A 345 4.69 22.03 19.58
C LEU A 345 5.94 21.22 19.95
N VAL A 346 7.07 21.89 20.18
CA VAL A 346 8.33 21.23 20.52
C VAL A 346 8.20 20.47 21.84
N ASP A 347 7.53 21.05 22.84
CA ASP A 347 7.27 20.39 24.12
C ASP A 347 6.39 19.15 23.96
N VAL A 348 5.33 19.25 23.16
CA VAL A 348 4.45 18.12 22.81
C VAL A 348 5.24 17.02 22.11
N LEU A 349 6.03 17.37 21.08
CA LEU A 349 6.83 16.39 20.33
C LEU A 349 7.93 15.76 21.19
N ASN A 350 8.59 16.51 22.07
CA ASN A 350 9.59 15.96 23.00
C ASN A 350 8.95 14.96 23.97
N THR A 351 7.76 15.28 24.47
CA THR A 351 7.02 14.39 25.37
C THR A 351 6.64 13.07 24.67
N ILE A 352 6.22 13.14 23.41
CA ILE A 352 5.72 11.99 22.65
C ILE A 352 6.87 11.14 22.08
N LEU A 353 7.91 11.77 21.54
CA LEU A 353 9.00 11.13 20.79
C LEU A 353 10.22 10.80 21.68
N GLY A 354 10.13 10.95 23.00
CA GLY A 354 11.14 10.47 23.95
C GLY A 354 12.31 11.43 24.23
N ASN A 355 12.00 12.69 24.58
CA ASN A 355 12.92 13.72 25.11
C ASN A 355 14.16 14.05 24.24
N ASN A 356 14.15 13.74 22.94
CA ASN A 356 15.23 14.17 22.04
C ASN A 356 14.76 14.22 20.57
N VAL A 357 13.76 15.05 20.26
CA VAL A 357 13.32 15.28 18.86
C VAL A 357 14.50 15.70 17.99
N ALA A 358 15.43 16.48 18.54
CA ALA A 358 16.65 16.91 17.87
C ALA A 358 17.48 15.73 17.33
N ARG A 359 17.57 14.61 18.06
CA ARG A 359 18.25 13.39 17.59
C ARG A 359 17.68 12.90 16.26
N TRP A 360 16.37 12.83 16.14
CA TRP A 360 15.69 12.33 14.94
C TRP A 360 15.79 13.30 13.77
N VAL A 361 15.77 14.59 14.08
CA VAL A 361 15.57 15.66 13.12
C VAL A 361 16.89 16.24 12.57
N SER A 362 17.98 16.14 13.34
CA SER A 362 19.31 16.69 13.01
C SER A 362 19.88 16.26 11.65
N ASN A 363 19.49 15.10 11.13
CA ASN A 363 20.02 14.57 9.87
C ASN A 363 19.08 14.76 8.66
N ILE A 364 17.91 15.36 8.86
CA ILE A 364 16.90 15.52 7.82
C ILE A 364 17.16 16.83 7.08
N PRO A 365 17.44 16.84 5.77
CA PRO A 365 17.88 18.04 5.05
C PRO A 365 16.98 19.26 5.22
N VAL A 366 15.67 19.06 5.21
CA VAL A 366 14.68 20.13 5.40
C VAL A 366 14.67 20.66 6.84
N LEU A 367 15.16 19.89 7.79
CA LEU A 367 15.18 20.22 9.21
C LEU A 367 16.61 20.46 9.77
N LYS A 368 17.67 20.26 8.96
CA LYS A 368 19.05 20.68 9.23
C LYS A 368 19.20 22.20 9.35
N ARG A 369 18.18 22.94 8.91
CA ARG A 369 18.03 24.38 9.09
C ARG A 369 17.33 24.74 10.40
N ILE A 370 17.49 23.96 11.48
CA ILE A 370 17.27 24.45 12.85
C ILE A 370 18.59 25.15 13.23
N PRO A 371 18.71 26.49 13.12
CA PRO A 371 19.95 27.17 13.43
C PRO A 371 19.90 27.62 14.88
N ASP A 372 20.94 27.30 15.63
CA ASP A 372 21.35 28.13 16.76
C ASP A 372 21.63 29.54 16.20
N HIS A 373 20.60 30.40 16.21
CA HIS A 373 20.55 31.81 15.80
C HIS A 373 20.85 32.22 14.32
N ARG A 374 19.87 32.98 13.78
CA ARG A 374 19.94 34.04 12.75
C ARG A 374 20.39 33.64 11.33
N ASP A 375 19.42 33.51 10.42
CA ASP A 375 19.29 34.40 9.25
C ASP A 375 18.02 34.12 8.44
N GLU A 376 17.45 35.19 7.89
CA GLU A 376 16.16 35.26 7.21
C GLU A 376 16.24 34.89 5.72
N ASN A 377 15.10 34.41 5.19
CA ASN A 377 14.75 34.17 3.77
C ASN A 377 14.88 32.72 3.23
N LEU A 378 14.01 31.84 3.74
CA LEU A 378 13.25 30.83 2.97
C LEU A 378 12.26 30.16 3.94
N VAL A 379 10.98 30.51 3.86
CA VAL A 379 9.96 30.11 4.85
C VAL A 379 9.57 28.64 4.68
N TYR A 380 10.24 27.76 5.43
CA TYR A 380 9.68 26.51 5.94
C TYR A 380 9.59 26.65 7.46
N PRO A 381 8.42 26.94 8.06
CA PRO A 381 8.32 27.12 9.50
C PRO A 381 8.17 25.77 10.18
N LEU A 382 9.31 25.14 10.47
CA LEU A 382 9.51 24.38 11.70
C LEU A 382 10.57 25.14 12.53
N VAL A 383 10.27 26.43 12.78
CA VAL A 383 10.77 27.35 13.85
C VAL A 383 12.27 27.60 13.95
N LYS A 384 12.62 28.83 14.36
CA LYS A 384 13.94 29.24 14.85
C LYS A 384 14.68 28.16 15.62
#